data_AF-A0A679HU70-F1
#
_entry.id   AF-A0A679HU70-F1
#
_cell.length_a   1.000
_cell.length_b   1.000
_cell.length_c   1.000
_cell.angle_alpha   90.00
_cell.angle_beta   90.00
_cell.angle_gamma   90.00
#
_symmetry.space_group_name_H-M   'P 1'
#
loop_
_entity.id
_entity.type
_entity.pdbx_description
1 polymer ?
#
loop_
_entity_poly.entity_id
_entity_poly.type
_entity_poly.pdbx_seq_one_letter_code
_entity_poly.pdbx_strand_id
1 'polypeptide(L)'
;MRTHVMAALMIAGLAVATVGCTSYYRVTDPASGKTYYTTKIDDTRGGAVKIKDDKSGSTVTLHSSEVKQISSDEYEAALKPPPPPVQK
;
A
#
# COMPACT_ATOMS: atom_id res chain seq x y z
N MET A 1 31.18 -26.14 -26.90
CA MET A 1 29.96 -25.52 -27.47
C MET A 1 28.62 -26.08 -26.95
N ARG A 2 28.54 -27.12 -26.10
CA ARG A 2 27.25 -27.70 -25.63
C ARG A 2 26.92 -27.43 -24.15
N THR A 3 27.89 -27.00 -23.37
CA THR A 3 27.76 -26.70 -21.93
C THR A 3 27.24 -25.28 -21.67
N HIS A 4 27.55 -24.31 -22.55
CA HIS A 4 27.06 -22.93 -22.41
C HIS A 4 25.56 -22.78 -22.74
N VAL A 5 25.00 -23.67 -23.56
CA VAL A 5 23.57 -23.66 -23.90
C VAL A 5 22.72 -24.17 -22.72
N MET A 6 23.24 -25.12 -21.94
CA MET A 6 22.58 -25.61 -20.72
C MET A 6 22.70 -24.62 -19.56
N ALA A 7 23.80 -23.87 -19.47
CA ALA A 7 23.96 -22.82 -18.46
C ALA A 7 23.08 -21.60 -18.71
N ALA A 8 22.82 -21.24 -19.98
CA ALA A 8 21.94 -20.13 -20.34
C ALA A 8 20.46 -20.40 -20.04
N LEU A 9 20.03 -21.67 -20.08
CA LEU A 9 18.64 -22.08 -19.82
C LEU A 9 18.27 -22.06 -18.33
N MET A 10 19.25 -22.17 -17.42
CA MET A 10 19.01 -22.13 -15.97
C MET A 10 18.84 -20.70 -15.41
N ILE A 11 19.34 -19.67 -16.10
CA ILE A 11 19.24 -18.26 -15.67
C ILE A 11 17.91 -17.63 -16.11
N ALA A 12 17.26 -18.19 -17.14
CA ALA A 12 15.98 -17.68 -17.66
C ALA A 12 14.74 -18.11 -16.84
N GLY A 13 14.88 -19.04 -15.89
CA GLY A 13 13.77 -19.57 -15.10
C GLY A 13 13.38 -18.75 -13.87
N LEU A 14 14.19 -17.76 -13.47
CA LEU A 14 13.99 -16.98 -12.23
C LEU A 14 13.51 -15.55 -12.51
N ALA A 15 12.59 -15.39 -13.46
CA ALA A 15 11.75 -14.20 -13.58
C ALA A 15 10.33 -14.56 -13.11
N VAL A 16 10.21 -15.19 -11.93
CA VAL A 16 8.91 -15.34 -11.28
C VAL A 16 8.49 -13.95 -10.84
N ALA A 17 7.52 -13.43 -11.57
CA ALA A 17 6.88 -12.14 -11.34
C ALA A 17 6.56 -11.99 -9.85
N THR A 18 7.29 -11.11 -9.17
CA THR A 18 6.79 -10.49 -7.95
C THR A 18 5.68 -9.53 -8.35
N VAL A 19 4.53 -10.09 -8.75
CA VAL A 19 3.27 -9.35 -8.72
C VAL A 19 2.99 -9.17 -7.24
N GLY A 20 3.61 -8.15 -6.65
CA GLY A 20 3.24 -7.71 -5.32
C GLY A 20 1.78 -7.35 -5.40
N CYS A 21 0.92 -8.16 -4.77
CA CYS A 21 -0.45 -7.78 -4.50
C CYS A 21 -0.36 -6.58 -3.55
N THR A 22 -0.21 -5.38 -4.12
CA THR A 22 -0.20 -4.13 -3.37
C THR A 22 -1.58 -4.01 -2.76
N SER A 23 -1.65 -4.24 -1.45
CA SER A 23 -2.88 -4.05 -0.69
C SER A 23 -2.94 -2.58 -0.31
N TYR A 24 -4.09 -1.97 -0.54
CA TYR A 24 -4.33 -0.59 -0.19
C TYR A 24 -5.07 -0.54 1.13
N TYR A 25 -4.64 0.35 2.01
CA TYR A 25 -5.21 0.49 3.34
C TYR A 25 -5.61 1.94 3.58
N ARG A 26 -6.80 2.08 4.14
CA ARG A 26 -7.30 3.29 4.73
C ARG A 26 -7.11 3.19 6.23
N VAL A 27 -6.43 4.15 6.81
CA VAL A 27 -6.18 4.19 8.25
C VAL A 27 -6.83 5.43 8.82
N THR A 28 -7.83 5.22 9.66
CA THR A 28 -8.56 6.30 10.32
C THR A 28 -8.04 6.44 11.73
N ASP A 29 -7.61 7.64 12.09
CA ASP A 29 -7.23 8.00 13.44
C ASP A 29 -8.46 8.48 14.22
N PRO A 30 -9.08 7.67 15.09
CA PRO A 30 -10.16 8.11 15.98
C PRO A 30 -9.74 9.22 16.94
N ALA A 31 -8.44 9.38 17.26
CA ALA A 31 -7.98 10.42 18.18
C ALA A 31 -8.02 11.81 17.53
N SER A 32 -7.59 11.93 16.27
CA SER A 32 -7.56 13.22 15.54
C SER A 32 -8.68 13.39 14.51
N GLY A 33 -9.47 12.35 14.23
CA GLY A 33 -10.46 12.31 13.15
C GLY A 33 -9.84 12.33 11.74
N LYS A 34 -8.53 12.09 11.62
CA LYS A 34 -7.80 12.17 10.34
C LYS A 34 -7.83 10.83 9.64
N THR A 35 -8.05 10.84 8.33
CA THR A 35 -7.96 9.64 7.48
C THR A 35 -6.69 9.70 6.66
N TYR A 36 -5.93 8.60 6.70
CA TYR A 36 -4.67 8.40 6.01
C TYR A 36 -4.80 7.25 5.02
N TYR A 37 -4.01 7.31 3.96
CA TYR A 37 -4.02 6.29 2.92
C TYR A 37 -2.59 5.76 2.75
N THR A 38 -2.44 4.45 2.88
CA THR A 38 -1.13 3.82 2.78
C THR A 38 -1.22 2.46 2.09
N THR A 39 -0.18 2.12 1.36
CA THR A 39 0.00 0.77 0.78
C THR A 39 0.71 -0.20 1.72
N LYS A 40 1.27 0.30 2.83
CA LYS A 40 2.02 -0.51 3.79
C LYS A 40 1.73 -0.10 5.22
N ILE A 41 1.54 -1.11 6.06
CA ILE A 41 1.28 -0.94 7.47
C ILE A 41 2.43 -1.61 8.23
N ASP A 42 3.14 -0.82 9.02
CA ASP A 42 4.16 -1.30 9.93
C ASP A 42 3.55 -1.33 11.33
N ASP A 43 3.08 -2.51 11.75
CA ASP A 43 2.64 -2.71 13.13
C ASP A 43 3.84 -2.66 14.08
N THR A 44 3.85 -1.70 14.99
CA THR A 44 4.84 -1.68 16.07
C THR A 44 4.34 -2.50 17.26
N ARG A 45 5.22 -3.30 17.86
CA ARG A 45 4.93 -4.05 19.09
C ARG A 45 4.38 -3.07 20.14
N GLY A 46 3.10 -3.21 20.50
CA GLY A 46 2.44 -2.33 21.47
C GLY A 46 1.08 -1.78 21.04
N GLY A 47 0.54 -2.17 19.87
CA GLY A 47 -0.77 -1.72 19.40
C GLY A 47 -0.73 -0.36 18.70
N ALA A 48 0.46 0.22 18.55
CA ALA A 48 0.69 1.32 17.64
C ALA A 48 0.97 0.82 16.22
N VAL A 49 0.56 1.62 15.25
CA VAL A 49 0.68 1.35 13.84
C VAL A 49 1.41 2.53 13.22
N LYS A 50 2.57 2.26 12.62
CA LYS A 50 3.32 3.25 11.88
C LYS A 50 2.92 3.14 10.41
N ILE A 51 2.38 4.22 9.90
CA ILE A 51 1.92 4.31 8.51
C ILE A 51 2.68 5.41 7.79
N LYS A 52 2.95 5.17 6.51
CA LYS A 52 3.46 6.21 5.63
C LYS A 52 2.31 6.68 4.77
N ASP A 53 1.89 7.91 4.98
CA ASP A 53 0.87 8.53 4.15
C ASP A 53 1.44 8.77 2.76
N ASP A 54 0.94 8.04 1.77
CA ASP A 54 1.41 8.13 0.39
C ASP A 54 0.97 9.45 -0.28
N LYS A 55 -0.07 10.11 0.27
CA LYS A 55 -0.59 11.40 -0.21
C LYS A 55 0.34 12.57 0.11
N SER A 56 0.82 12.65 1.35
CA SER A 56 1.69 13.73 1.84
C SER A 56 3.16 13.32 1.96
N GLY A 57 3.47 12.03 1.88
CA GLY A 57 4.80 11.47 2.13
C GLY A 57 5.20 11.42 3.61
N SER A 58 4.31 11.82 4.53
CA SER A 58 4.59 11.88 5.96
C SER A 58 4.44 10.52 6.64
N THR A 59 5.40 10.16 7.48
CA THR A 59 5.29 9.00 8.37
C THR A 59 4.57 9.41 9.64
N VAL A 60 3.46 8.75 9.96
CA VAL A 60 2.66 9.00 11.15
C VAL A 60 2.61 7.72 11.98
N THR A 61 2.76 7.85 13.30
CA THR A 61 2.59 6.74 14.23
C THR A 61 1.28 6.93 14.96
N LEU A 62 0.35 5.99 14.78
CA LEU A 62 -0.99 6.02 15.35
C LEU A 62 -1.09 4.96 16.43
N HIS A 63 -1.46 5.34 17.64
CA HIS A 63 -1.51 4.39 18.77
C HIS A 63 -2.86 3.66 18.88
N SER A 64 -3.89 4.21 18.25
CA SER A 64 -5.23 3.61 18.17
C SER A 64 -5.76 4.01 16.81
N SER A 65 -5.63 3.13 15.83
CA SER A 65 -5.99 3.41 14.46
C SER A 65 -6.87 2.29 13.91
N GLU A 66 -7.95 2.68 13.25
CA GLU A 66 -8.79 1.76 12.51
C GLU A 66 -8.20 1.58 11.11
N VAL A 67 -7.51 0.46 10.96
CA VAL A 67 -6.98 0.00 9.69
C VAL A 67 -8.06 -0.76 8.95
N LYS A 68 -8.42 -0.30 7.74
CA LYS A 68 -9.34 -0.99 6.84
C LYS A 68 -8.68 -1.18 5.48
N GLN A 69 -8.64 -2.43 5.03
CA GLN A 69 -8.21 -2.73 3.68
C GLN A 69 -9.28 -2.26 2.69
N ILE A 70 -8.85 -1.57 1.64
CA ILE A 70 -9.70 -1.01 0.59
C ILE A 70 -9.21 -1.49 -0.78
N SER A 71 -10.05 -1.38 -1.80
CA SER A 71 -9.65 -1.68 -3.18
C SER A 71 -8.75 -0.57 -3.73
N SER A 72 -7.99 -0.89 -4.78
CA SER A 72 -7.16 0.09 -5.51
C SER A 72 -7.99 1.26 -6.02
N ASP A 73 -9.20 0.99 -6.53
CA ASP A 73 -10.11 2.03 -7.04
C ASP A 73 -10.52 3.02 -5.95
N GLU A 74 -10.85 2.54 -4.76
CA GLU A 74 -11.24 3.39 -3.64
C GLU A 74 -10.06 4.22 -3.13
N TYR A 75 -8.85 3.64 -3.14
CA TYR A 75 -7.62 4.34 -2.79
C TYR A 75 -7.29 5.44 -3.79
N GLU A 76 -7.34 5.16 -5.09
CA GLU A 76 -7.16 6.15 -6.13
C GLU A 76 -8.22 7.25 -6.09
N ALA A 77 -9.48 6.89 -5.82
CA ALA A 77 -10.57 7.85 -5.67
C ALA A 77 -10.38 8.77 -4.46
N ALA A 78 -9.73 8.29 -3.40
CA ALA A 78 -9.42 9.09 -2.22
C ALA A 78 -8.15 9.96 -2.37
N LEU A 79 -7.19 9.50 -3.19
CA LEU A 79 -6.02 10.29 -3.57
C LEU A 79 -6.38 11.40 -4.57
N LYS A 80 -7.28 11.11 -5.51
CA LYS A 80 -7.89 12.12 -6.38
C LYS A 80 -8.81 13.00 -5.52
N PRO A 81 -8.82 14.33 -5.72
CA PRO A 81 -9.88 15.15 -5.11
C PRO A 81 -11.23 14.57 -5.58
N PRO A 82 -12.24 14.47 -4.69
CA PRO A 82 -13.53 13.96 -5.10
C PRO A 82 -13.99 14.75 -6.33
N PRO A 83 -14.52 14.09 -7.38
CA PRO A 83 -15.19 14.83 -8.44
C PRO A 83 -16.19 15.76 -7.75
N PRO A 84 -16.22 17.06 -8.11
CA PRO A 84 -17.11 18.01 -7.46
C PRO A 84 -18.50 17.39 -7.42
N PRO A 85 -19.20 17.44 -6.27
CA PRO A 85 -20.50 16.78 -6.13
C PRO A 85 -21.34 17.22 -7.32
N VAL A 86 -21.71 16.27 -8.18
CA VAL A 86 -22.64 16.51 -9.27
C VAL A 86 -23.97 16.79 -8.58
N GLN A 87 -24.20 18.07 -8.27
CA GLN A 87 -25.47 18.59 -7.80
C GLN A 87 -26.46 18.29 -8.92
N LYS A 88 -27.32 17.29 -8.69
CA LYS A 88 -28.52 17.10 -9.48
C LYS A 88 -29.55 18.17 -9.15
#